data_AF-A0A936R3P0-F1
#
_entry.id   AF-A0A936R3P0-F1
#
_cell.length_a   1.000
_cell.length_b   1.000
_cell.length_c   1.000
_cell.angle_alpha   90.00
_cell.angle_beta   90.00
_cell.angle_gamma   90.00
#
_symmetry.space_group_name_H-M   'P 1'
#
loop_
_entity.id
_entity.type
_entity.pdbx_description
1 polymer ?
#
loop_
_entity_poly.entity_id
_entity_poly.type
_entity_poly.pdbx_seq_one_letter_code
_entity_poly.pdbx_strand_id
1 'polypeptide(L)' 'MCVSCAALGFAREAREVDHIVPLFRGGTDDPSNLQPLCAQCHADKSRADIGLRARSRSGVDGFPLNAAHHWGGHPNA' A
#
# COMPACT_ATOMS: atom_id res chain seq x y z
N MET A 1 -12.65 11.38 4.73
CA MET A 1 -11.22 11.62 5.02
C MET A 1 -10.51 10.27 5.08
N CYS A 2 -9.34 10.12 4.46
CA CYS A 2 -8.57 8.88 4.46
C CYS A 2 -8.02 8.58 5.87
N VAL A 3 -8.38 7.45 6.46
CA VAL A 3 -7.96 7.11 7.83
C VAL A 3 -6.46 6.85 7.94
N SER A 4 -5.85 6.21 6.93
CA SER A 4 -4.40 5.94 6.94
C SER A 4 -3.57 7.21 6.79
N CYS A 5 -4.01 8.17 5.98
CA CYS A 5 -3.33 9.47 5.89
C CYS A 5 -3.51 10.28 7.17
N ALA A 6 -4.71 10.27 7.76
CA ALA A 6 -4.98 10.97 9.01
C ALA A 6 -4.12 10.43 10.17
N ALA A 7 -3.92 9.11 10.25
CA ALA A 7 -3.04 8.49 11.25
C ALA A 7 -1.57 8.95 11.14
N LEU A 8 -1.15 9.42 9.96
CA LEU A 8 0.17 10.00 9.69
C LEU A 8 0.19 11.54 9.81
N GLY A 9 -0.91 12.17 10.19
CA GLY A 9 -1.03 13.63 10.29
C GLY A 9 -1.31 14.34 8.96
N PHE A 10 -1.65 13.61 7.90
CA PHE A 10 -1.93 14.18 6.58
C PHE A 10 -3.43 14.27 6.29
N ALA A 11 -3.84 15.40 5.71
CA ALA A 11 -5.19 15.57 5.20
C ALA A 11 -5.32 15.13 3.74
N ARG A 12 -6.07 14.04 3.52
CA ARG A 12 -6.38 13.55 2.18
C ARG A 12 -7.82 13.05 2.09
N GLU A 13 -8.51 13.44 1.04
CA GLU A 13 -9.84 12.95 0.71
C GLU A 13 -9.84 11.42 0.57
N ALA A 14 -10.86 10.78 1.16
CA ALA A 14 -11.11 9.36 0.91
C ALA A 14 -11.98 9.24 -0.35
N ARG A 15 -11.60 8.32 -1.24
CA ARG A 15 -12.31 8.07 -2.50
C ARG A 15 -12.94 6.69 -2.56
N GLU A 16 -12.50 5.80 -1.68
CA GLU A 16 -12.88 4.39 -1.68
C GLU A 16 -13.18 3.95 -0.25
N VAL A 17 -14.12 3.01 -0.12
CA VAL A 17 -14.42 2.32 1.14
C VAL A 17 -13.86 0.91 1.00
N ASP A 18 -13.11 0.50 2.02
CA ASP A 18 -12.36 -0.76 2.00
C ASP A 18 -12.59 -1.52 3.31
N HIS A 19 -12.51 -2.85 3.24
CA HIS A 19 -12.68 -3.71 4.42
C HIS A 19 -11.40 -3.80 5.24
N ILE A 20 -11.42 -3.45 6.53
CA ILE A 20 -10.28 -3.55 7.46
C ILE A 20 -9.70 -4.97 7.45
N VAL A 21 -10.55 -5.97 7.64
CA VAL A 21 -10.26 -7.37 7.34
C VAL A 21 -10.87 -7.67 5.97
N PRO A 22 -10.09 -8.09 4.96
CA PRO A 22 -10.62 -8.34 3.63
C PRO A 22 -11.54 -9.57 3.61
N LEU A 23 -12.54 -9.57 2.72
CA LEU A 23 -13.56 -10.63 2.63
C LEU A 23 -12.97 -12.04 2.49
N PHE A 24 -11.93 -12.21 1.68
CA PHE A 24 -11.29 -13.52 1.48
C PHE A 24 -10.53 -14.04 2.72
N ARG A 25 -10.30 -13.19 3.74
CA ARG A 25 -9.77 -13.57 5.05
C ARG A 25 -10.85 -13.64 6.14
N GLY A 26 -12.12 -13.67 5.76
CA GLY A 26 -13.25 -13.75 6.69
C GLY A 26 -13.76 -12.40 7.19
N GLY A 27 -13.43 -11.30 6.50
CA GLY A 27 -14.05 -10.00 6.75
C GLY A 27 -15.56 -9.97 6.48
N THR A 28 -16.25 -8.99 7.06
CA THR A 28 -17.70 -8.78 6.87
C THR A 28 -17.98 -7.40 6.27
N ASP A 29 -19.17 -7.21 5.70
CA ASP A 29 -19.66 -5.89 5.25
C ASP A 29 -20.22 -5.02 6.40
N ASP A 30 -19.96 -5.40 7.66
CA ASP A 30 -20.39 -4.61 8.80
C ASP A 30 -19.69 -3.25 8.78
N PRO A 31 -20.38 -2.13 9.07
CA PRO A 31 -19.76 -0.81 9.11
C PRO A 31 -18.51 -0.71 10.00
N SER A 32 -18.40 -1.54 11.05
CA SER A 32 -17.22 -1.62 11.90
C SER A 32 -15.99 -2.21 11.21
N ASN A 33 -16.17 -2.98 10.14
CA ASN A 33 -15.12 -3.52 9.30
C ASN A 33 -14.85 -2.66 8.05
N LEU A 34 -15.50 -1.50 7.89
CA LEU A 34 -15.29 -0.61 6.75
C LEU A 34 -14.43 0.60 7.15
N GLN A 35 -13.50 0.97 6.28
CA GLN A 35 -12.65 2.15 6.45
C GLN A 35 -12.59 3.00 5.17
N PRO A 36 -12.67 4.34 5.28
CA PRO A 36 -12.51 5.22 4.14
C PRO A 36 -11.03 5.47 3.83
N LEU A 37 -10.60 5.15 2.61
CA LEU A 37 -9.22 5.29 2.14
C LEU A 37 -9.13 6.16 0.88
N CYS A 38 -7.96 6.77 0.66
CA CYS A 38 -7.61 7.33 -0.64
C CYS A 38 -7.11 6.22 -1.57
N ALA A 39 -7.17 6.45 -2.88
CA ALA A 39 -6.78 5.46 -3.89
C ALA A 39 -5.38 4.86 -3.68
N GLN A 40 -4.41 5.68 -3.27
CA GLN A 40 -3.05 5.21 -2.99
C GLN A 40 -3.01 4.27 -1.79
N CYS A 41 -3.62 4.67 -0.66
CA CYS A 41 -3.63 3.85 0.55
C CYS A 41 -4.43 2.56 0.37
N HIS A 42 -5.52 2.61 -0.39
CA HIS A 42 -6.29 1.43 -0.74
C HIS A 42 -5.46 0.45 -1.57
N ALA A 43 -4.80 0.91 -2.64
CA ALA A 43 -3.90 0.07 -3.44
C ALA A 43 -2.75 -0.54 -2.62
N ASP A 44 -2.15 0.22 -1.71
CA ASP A 44 -1.10 -0.26 -0.82
C ASP A 44 -1.63 -1.34 0.15
N LYS A 45 -2.83 -1.14 0.72
CA LYS A 45 -3.49 -2.15 1.54
C LYS A 45 -3.82 -3.41 0.76
N SER A 46 -4.44 -3.30 -0.42
CA SER A 46 -4.80 -4.47 -1.23
C SER A 46 -3.57 -5.34 -1.51
N ARG A 47 -2.41 -4.73 -1.81
CA ARG A 47 -1.14 -5.45 -1.99
C ARG A 47 -0.69 -6.15 -0.72
N ALA A 48 -0.77 -5.49 0.44
CA ALA A 48 -0.43 -6.08 1.73
C ALA A 48 -1.36 -7.25 2.10
N ASP A 49 -2.66 -7.13 1.81
CA ASP A 49 -3.67 -8.16 2.06
C ASP A 49 -3.42 -9.44 1.26
N ILE A 50 -2.90 -9.35 0.04
CA ILE A 50 -2.52 -10.54 -0.73
C ILE A 50 -1.07 -10.98 -0.48
N GLY A 51 -0.39 -10.38 0.51
CA GLY A 51 0.98 -10.73 0.89
C GLY A 51 2.05 -10.27 -0.10
N LEU A 52 1.71 -9.38 -1.05
CA LEU A 52 2.71 -8.79 -1.94
C LEU A 52 3.57 -7.81 -1.16
N ARG A 53 4.88 -8.07 -1.16
CA ARG A 53 5.86 -7.10 -0.67
C ARG A 53 6.06 -5.99 -1.71
N ALA A 54 6.32 -4.78 -1.24
CA ALA A 54 6.77 -3.70 -2.12
C ALA A 54 8.03 -4.17 -2.88
N ARG A 55 7.96 -4.15 -4.22
CA ARG A 55 9.13 -4.42 -5.05
C ARG A 55 10.04 -3.20 -4.98
N SER A 56 11.34 -3.43 -5.04
CA SER A 56 12.30 -2.35 -5.28
C SER A 56 11.89 -1.61 -6.55
N ARG A 57 11.78 -0.28 -6.49
CA ARG A 57 11.57 0.53 -7.70
C ARG A 57 12.82 0.45 -8.58
N SER A 58 12.63 0.58 -9.88
CA SER A 58 13.76 0.81 -10.80
C SER A 58 14.07 2.30 -10.87
N GLY A 59 15.35 2.63 -10.92
CA GLY A 59 15.84 3.97 -11.24
C GLY A 59 15.56 4.33 -12.70
N VAL A 60 15.88 5.58 -13.06
CA VAL A 60 15.73 6.09 -14.43
C VAL A 60 16.66 5.38 -15.44
N ASP A 61 17.70 4.74 -14.94
CA ASP A 61 18.66 3.89 -15.65
C ASP A 61 18.20 2.43 -15.77
N GLY A 62 17.06 2.07 -15.14
CA GLY A 62 16.50 0.73 -15.13
C GLY A 62 17.04 -0.19 -14.03
N PHE A 63 18.03 0.24 -13.25
CA PHE A 63 18.59 -0.57 -12.16
C PHE A 63 17.71 -0.51 -10.90
N PRO A 64 17.67 -1.57 -10.06
CA PRO A 64 16.91 -1.56 -8.83
C PRO A 64 17.50 -0.53 -7.86
N LEU A 65 16.66 0.31 -7.27
CA LEU A 65 17.07 1.27 -6.24
C LEU A 65 17.47 0.61 -4.92
N ASN A 66 17.20 -0.68 -4.76
CA ASN A 66 17.62 -1.46 -3.60
C ASN A 66 18.99 -2.10 -3.85
N ALA A 67 20.01 -1.69 -3.09
CA ALA A 67 21.35 -2.27 -3.12
C ALA A 67 21.37 -3.79 -2.86
N ALA A 68 20.44 -4.33 -2.08
CA ALA A 68 20.32 -5.75 -1.74
C ALA A 68 19.57 -6.58 -2.81
N HIS A 69 19.37 -6.05 -4.02
CA HIS A 69 18.77 -6.84 -5.10
C HIS A 69 19.74 -7.95 -5.55
N HIS A 70 19.24 -9.15 -5.87
CA HIS A 70 20.06 -10.35 -6.11
C HIS A 70 21.02 -10.28 -7.32
N TRP A 71 20.91 -9.27 -8.17
CA TRP A 71 21.83 -8.99 -9.27
C TRP A 71 22.59 -7.66 -9.10
N GLY A 72 22.58 -7.09 -7.88
CA GLY A 72 23.15 -5.78 -7.55
C GLY A 72 22.15 -4.63 -7.70
N GLY A 73 22.21 -3.64 -6.81
CA GLY A 73 21.45 -2.40 -6.94
C GLY A 73 22.15 -1.36 -7.82
N HIS A 74 21.56 -0.17 -7.89
CA HIS A 74 22.05 0.95 -8.68
C HIS A 74 23.55 1.21 -8.44
N PRO A 75 24.40 1.24 -9.49
CA PRO A 75 25.87 1.26 -9.36
C PRO A 75 26.43 2.54 -8.71
N ASN A 76 25.60 3.58 -8.54
CA ASN A 76 25.96 4.85 -7.89
C ASN A 76 25.10 5.16 -6.65
N ALA A 77 24.46 4.17 -6.01
CA ALA A 77 23.66 4.35 -4.79
C ALA A 77 24.44 4.05 -3.51
#